data_AF-A0A1A8Q2S6-F1
#
_entry.id   AF-A0A1A8Q2S6-F1
#
_cell.length_a   1.000
_cell.length_b   1.000
_cell.length_c   1.000
_cell.angle_alpha   90.00
_cell.angle_beta   90.00
_cell.angle_gamma   90.00
#
_symmetry.space_group_name_H-M   'P 1'
#
loop_
_entity.id
_entity.type
_entity.pdbx_description
1 polymer ?
#
loop_
_entity_poly.entity_id
_entity_poly.type
_entity_poly.pdbx_seq_one_letter_code
_entity_poly.pdbx_strand_id
1 'polypeptide(L)' 'SFSIECGICYSYRLGTAIPDQVCNDPRCGQPFHQACLYEWLRVLPSSRKSFSLMFGECPYCSKPITVKMVTQAV' A
#
# COMPACT_ATOMS: atom_id res chain seq x y z
N SER A 1 0.25 20.19 12.05
CA SER A 1 0.98 18.98 11.61
C SER A 1 0.27 18.46 10.37
N PHE A 2 0.91 18.45 9.20
CA PHE A 2 0.35 17.83 8.00
C PHE A 2 0.76 16.35 7.99
N SER A 3 0.07 15.53 8.77
CA SER A 3 0.25 14.08 8.72
C SER A 3 -0.45 13.58 7.46
N ILE A 4 0.31 13.08 6.48
CA ILE A 4 -0.30 12.49 5.27
C ILE A 4 -0.89 11.14 5.65
N GLU A 5 -2.20 10.99 5.48
CA GLU A 5 -2.96 9.80 5.87
C GLU A 5 -2.87 8.69 4.82
N CYS A 6 -3.00 7.44 5.28
CA CYS A 6 -3.11 6.30 4.38
C CYS A 6 -4.35 6.41 3.49
N GLY A 7 -4.19 6.24 2.17
CA GLY A 7 -5.30 6.28 1.21
C GLY A 7 -6.33 5.14 1.32
N ILE A 8 -6.16 4.19 2.24
CA ILE A 8 -7.10 3.07 2.43
C ILE A 8 -7.85 3.18 3.77
N CYS A 9 -7.12 3.42 4.87
CA CYS A 9 -7.72 3.46 6.21
C CYS A 9 -7.91 4.86 6.79
N TYR A 10 -7.53 5.91 6.05
CA TYR A 10 -7.65 7.32 6.44
C TYR A 10 -7.06 7.63 7.82
N SER A 11 -6.01 6.90 8.20
CA SER A 11 -5.30 7.08 9.45
C SER A 11 -3.82 7.30 9.17
N TYR A 12 -3.16 8.16 9.94
CA TYR A 12 -1.70 8.30 9.89
C TYR A 12 -1.00 7.10 10.54
N ARG A 13 -1.53 6.58 11.65
CA ARG A 13 -0.93 5.45 12.38
C ARG A 13 -1.80 4.20 12.29
N LEU A 14 -1.15 3.08 12.01
CA LEU A 14 -1.70 1.73 12.20
C LEU A 14 -0.73 0.97 13.12
N GLY A 15 -0.96 1.07 14.43
CA GLY A 15 0.06 0.70 15.43
C GLY A 15 1.29 1.59 15.32
N THR A 16 2.46 0.99 15.11
CA THR A 16 3.73 1.71 14.87
C THR A 16 3.96 2.06 13.39
N ALA A 17 3.16 1.53 12.46
CA ALA A 17 3.30 1.78 11.04
C ALA A 17 2.75 3.16 10.63
N ILE A 18 3.43 3.77 9.65
CA ILE A 18 3.06 5.02 8.96
C ILE A 18 2.85 4.72 7.46
N PRO A 19 2.18 5.59 6.70
CA PRO A 19 1.93 5.32 5.28
C PRO A 19 3.16 5.66 4.43
N ASP A 20 4.16 4.80 4.49
CA ASP A 20 5.46 4.95 3.80
C ASP A 20 5.49 4.33 2.40
N GLN A 21 4.49 3.52 2.05
CA GLN A 21 4.36 2.95 0.71
C GLN A 21 3.63 3.93 -0.20
N VAL A 22 4.40 4.67 -1.01
CA VAL A 22 3.88 5.69 -1.92
C VAL A 22 3.65 5.11 -3.32
N CYS A 23 2.59 5.55 -4.01
CA CYS A 23 2.38 5.22 -5.42
C CYS A 23 3.52 5.77 -6.30
N ASN A 24 3.99 4.95 -7.25
CA ASN A 24 5.11 5.29 -8.12
C ASN A 24 4.78 6.32 -9.22
N ASP A 25 3.50 6.53 -9.57
CA ASP A 25 3.13 7.57 -10.57
C ASP A 25 3.27 8.95 -9.91
N PRO A 26 4.15 9.84 -10.42
CA PRO A 26 4.40 11.15 -9.81
C PRO A 26 3.18 12.08 -9.77
N ARG A 27 2.16 11.82 -10.59
CA ARG A 27 0.90 12.58 -10.61
C ARG A 27 -0.09 12.06 -9.57
N CYS A 28 0.16 10.88 -8.99
CA CYS A 28 -0.66 10.29 -7.95
C CYS A 28 -0.04 10.48 -6.57
N GLY A 29 1.14 9.90 -6.33
CA GLY A 29 1.86 10.05 -5.06
C GLY A 29 1.09 9.65 -3.80
N GLN A 30 -0.01 8.88 -3.91
CA GLN A 30 -0.83 8.52 -2.77
C GLN A 30 -0.05 7.59 -1.83
N PRO A 31 0.02 7.90 -0.51
CA PRO A 31 0.68 7.03 0.45
C PRO A 31 -0.27 6.02 1.09
N PHE A 32 0.27 4.85 1.42
CA PHE A 32 -0.44 3.74 2.04
C PHE A 32 0.41 3.10 3.13
N HIS A 33 -0.21 2.55 4.17
CA HIS A 33 0.47 1.56 5.00
C HIS A 33 0.74 0.31 4.16
N GLN A 34 1.89 -0.32 4.36
CA GLN A 34 2.23 -1.58 3.67
C GLN A 34 1.15 -2.66 3.92
N ALA A 35 0.67 -2.80 5.16
CA ALA A 35 -0.37 -3.75 5.50
C ALA A 35 -1.70 -3.46 4.77
N CYS A 36 -2.15 -2.20 4.74
CA CYS A 36 -3.38 -1.83 4.04
C CYS A 36 -3.30 -2.11 2.54
N LEU A 37 -2.18 -1.75 1.91
CA LEU A 37 -2.01 -1.98 0.48
C LEU A 37 -1.88 -3.48 0.16
N TYR A 38 -1.20 -4.26 1.01
CA TYR A 38 -1.13 -5.71 0.86
C TYR A 38 -2.51 -6.37 0.96
N GLU A 39 -3.29 -6.04 1.98
CA GLU A 39 -4.66 -6.56 2.19
C GLU A 39 -5.59 -6.20 1.04
N TRP A 40 -5.43 -5.01 0.46
CA TRP A 40 -6.15 -4.60 -0.74
C TRP A 40 -5.75 -5.43 -1.97
N LEU A 41 -4.45 -5.52 -2.26
CA LEU A 41 -3.98 -6.22 -3.46
C LEU A 41 -4.22 -7.73 -3.39
N ARG A 42 -4.13 -8.36 -2.22
CA ARG A 42 -4.25 -9.83 -2.11
C ARG A 42 -5.63 -10.38 -2.48
N VAL A 43 -6.67 -9.54 -2.49
CA VAL A 43 -8.04 -9.94 -2.87
C VAL A 43 -8.36 -9.69 -4.34
N LEU A 44 -7.45 -9.06 -5.10
CA LEU A 44 -7.66 -8.76 -6.51
C LEU A 44 -7.16 -9.89 -7.42
N PRO A 45 -7.95 -10.34 -8.42
CA PRO A 45 -7.52 -11.40 -9.34
C PRO A 45 -6.41 -10.96 -10.31
N SER A 46 -6.27 -9.64 -10.54
CA SER A 46 -5.21 -9.06 -11.36
C SER A 46 -3.86 -9.03 -10.64
N SER A 47 -3.84 -9.17 -9.31
CA SER A 47 -2.61 -9.12 -8.54
C SER A 47 -1.72 -10.34 -8.78
N ARG A 48 -0.42 -10.13 -8.64
CA ARG A 48 0.62 -11.17 -8.79
C ARG A 48 1.50 -11.17 -7.56
N LYS A 49 1.97 -12.33 -7.16
CA LYS A 49 2.90 -12.52 -6.05
C LYS A 49 4.22 -13.05 -6.60
N SER A 50 5.34 -12.48 -6.16
CA SER A 50 6.67 -13.05 -6.39
C SER A 50 7.51 -12.91 -5.12
N PHE A 51 7.98 -14.03 -4.57
CA PHE A 51 8.66 -14.08 -3.28
C PHE A 51 7.91 -13.32 -2.18
N SER A 52 8.53 -12.28 -1.61
CA SER A 52 8.00 -11.38 -0.59
C SER A 52 7.37 -10.10 -1.16
N LEU A 53 7.09 -10.03 -2.47
CA LEU A 53 6.51 -8.88 -3.15
C LEU A 53 5.12 -9.22 -3.73
N MET A 54 4.23 -8.23 -3.66
CA MET A 54 2.93 -8.26 -4.31
C MET A 54 2.82 -7.10 -5.29
N PHE A 55 2.38 -7.41 -6.50
CA PHE A 55 2.23 -6.50 -7.63
C PHE A 55 0.75 -6.35 -7.94
N GLY A 56 0.33 -5.14 -8.27
CA GLY A 56 -1.03 -4.86 -8.71
C GLY A 56 -1.19 -3.42 -9.16
N GLU A 57 -2.39 -2.89 -9.02
CA GLU A 57 -2.75 -1.54 -9.45
C GLU A 57 -3.03 -0.64 -8.24
N CYS A 58 -2.58 0.60 -8.31
CA CYS A 58 -2.85 1.61 -7.30
C CYS A 58 -4.37 1.86 -7.19
N PRO A 59 -4.95 1.86 -5.97
CA PRO A 59 -6.39 2.08 -5.77
C PRO A 59 -6.90 3.44 -6.29
N TYR A 60 -6.00 4.40 -6.54
CA TYR A 60 -6.35 5.78 -6.91
C TYR A 60 -6.17 6.09 -8.39
N CYS A 61 -5.11 5.58 -9.02
CA CYS A 61 -4.76 5.95 -10.39
C CYS A 61 -4.66 4.76 -11.36
N SER A 62 -4.91 3.54 -10.85
CA SER A 62 -4.83 2.28 -11.60
C SER A 62 -3.46 2.01 -12.25
N LYS A 63 -2.41 2.76 -11.87
CA LYS A 63 -1.03 2.50 -12.33
C LYS A 63 -0.37 1.40 -11.53
N PRO A 64 0.63 0.70 -12.10
CA PRO A 64 1.34 -0.36 -11.40
C PRO A 64 1.91 0.10 -10.05
N ILE A 65 1.68 -0.69 -9.01
CA ILE A 65 2.24 -0.51 -7.68
C ILE A 65 2.72 -1.84 -7.12
N THR A 66 3.77 -1.80 -6.30
CA THR A 66 4.36 -2.96 -5.66
C THR A 66 4.41 -2.71 -4.15
N VAL A 67 4.11 -3.74 -3.36
CA VAL A 67 4.25 -3.70 -1.90
C VAL A 67 5.01 -4.92 -1.40
N LYS A 68 5.82 -4.74 -0.36
CA LYS A 68 6.46 -5.85 0.33
C LYS A 68 5.46 -6.47 1.31
N MET A 69 5.38 -7.79 1.32
CA MET A 69 4.68 -8.52 2.36
C MET A 69 5.41 -8.27 3.68
N VAL A 70 4.76 -7.51 4.57
CA VAL A 70 5.15 -7.43 5.97
C VAL A 70 4.57 -8.63 6.68
N THR A 71 5.42 -9.59 7.04
CA THR A 71 5.09 -10.51 8.13
C THR A 71 4.82 -9.65 9.36
N GLN A 72 3.57 -9.56 9.80
CA GLN A 72 3.30 -9.12 11.16
C GLN A 72 4.03 -10.11 12.07
N ALA A 73 5.14 -9.67 12.67
CA ALA A 73 5.71 -10.38 13.80
C ALA A 73 4.65 -10.27 14.91
N VAL A 74 3.93 -11.37 15.11
CA VAL A 74 3.05 -11.58 16.27
C VAL A 74 3.90 -11.56 17.53
#